data_AF-A0A1W9JCA8-F1
#
_entry.id   AF-A0A1W9JCA8-F1
#
_cell.length_a   1.000
_cell.length_b   1.000
_cell.length_c   1.000
_cell.angle_alpha   90.00
_cell.angle_beta   90.00
_cell.angle_gamma   90.00
#
_symmetry.space_group_name_H-M   'P 1'
#
loop_
_entity.id
_entity.type
_entity.pdbx_description
1 polymer ?
#
loop_
_entity_poly.entity_id
_entity_poly.type
_entity_poly.pdbx_seq_one_letter_code
_entity_poly.pdbx_strand_id
1 'polypeptide(L)'
;MHPKICPTEPLSQVVFIHDYFQLVFQNAGFSIYNPSELIQSGTSLSRGQPGFCDGLVNLIGQPLISASASPTLSLTFQGGALVVVARSGAGPEAWQYNSLGGPIVVEQNA
;
A
#
# COMPACT_ATOMS: atom_id res chain seq x y z
N MET A 1 -15.92 -7.26 -13.62
CA MET A 1 -14.50 -7.57 -13.37
C MET A 1 -13.96 -6.48 -12.46
N HIS A 2 -13.43 -6.81 -11.29
CA HIS A 2 -12.72 -5.81 -10.49
C HIS A 2 -11.38 -5.48 -11.17
N PRO A 3 -11.00 -4.19 -11.23
CA PRO A 3 -9.73 -3.78 -11.83
C PRO A 3 -8.56 -4.48 -11.14
N LYS A 4 -7.59 -4.95 -11.93
CA LYS A 4 -6.37 -5.59 -11.40
C LYS A 4 -5.51 -4.50 -10.76
N ILE A 5 -5.36 -4.58 -9.44
CA ILE A 5 -4.53 -3.65 -8.65
C ILE A 5 -3.14 -4.19 -8.33
N CYS A 6 -2.66 -5.22 -9.03
CA CYS A 6 -1.34 -5.81 -8.77
C CYS A 6 -0.34 -5.36 -9.85
N PRO A 7 0.56 -4.39 -9.55
CA PRO A 7 1.59 -3.96 -10.48
C PRO A 7 2.58 -5.08 -10.81
N THR A 8 3.21 -5.00 -11.98
CA THR A 8 4.20 -5.99 -12.46
C THR A 8 5.62 -5.65 -12.05
N GLU A 9 5.94 -4.35 -11.99
CA GLU A 9 7.26 -3.86 -11.60
C GLU A 9 7.45 -3.93 -10.08
N PRO A 10 8.69 -4.04 -9.59
CA PRO A 10 8.97 -3.95 -8.16
C PRO A 10 8.71 -2.53 -7.62
N LEU A 11 8.59 -2.43 -6.29
CA LEU A 11 8.47 -1.14 -5.61
C LEU A 11 9.74 -0.31 -5.90
N SER A 12 9.59 0.81 -6.59
CA SER A 12 10.71 1.67 -6.96
C SER A 12 10.91 2.81 -5.98
N GLN A 13 9.86 3.25 -5.29
CA GLN A 13 9.92 4.40 -4.38
C GLN A 13 8.82 4.34 -3.33
N VAL A 14 9.14 4.85 -2.14
CA VAL A 14 8.18 5.17 -1.08
C VAL A 14 8.18 6.69 -0.87
N VAL A 15 7.01 7.31 -0.86
CA VAL A 15 6.85 8.77 -0.69
C VAL A 15 6.03 9.03 0.56
N PHE A 16 6.54 9.84 1.48
CA PHE A 16 5.80 10.26 2.67
C PHE A 16 5.34 11.70 2.49
N ILE A 17 4.03 11.94 2.58
CA ILE A 17 3.41 13.23 2.32
C ILE A 17 2.51 13.55 3.50
N HIS A 18 2.98 14.35 4.44
CA HIS A 18 2.24 14.80 5.63
C HIS A 18 1.34 13.72 6.27
N ASP A 19 0.09 13.61 5.83
CA ASP A 19 -0.98 12.76 6.31
C ASP A 19 -1.22 11.47 5.50
N TYR A 20 -0.47 11.19 4.43
CA TYR A 20 -0.51 9.93 3.68
C TYR A 20 0.88 9.49 3.19
N PHE A 21 0.93 8.31 2.56
CA PHE A 21 2.14 7.85 1.87
C PHE A 21 1.80 7.14 0.57
N GLN A 22 2.80 7.01 -0.30
CA GLN A 22 2.67 6.35 -1.59
C GLN A 22 3.68 5.22 -1.75
N LEU A 23 3.22 4.14 -2.38
CA LEU A 23 4.05 3.03 -2.86
C LEU A 23 4.06 3.08 -4.39
N VAL A 24 5.20 3.38 -4.99
CA VAL A 24 5.33 3.62 -6.43
C VAL A 24 6.02 2.44 -7.11
N PHE A 25 5.41 1.88 -8.15
CA PHE A 25 5.85 0.72 -8.91
C PHE A 25 6.02 1.08 -10.40
N GLN A 26 7.00 1.94 -10.70
CA GLN A 26 7.25 2.55 -12.02
C GLN A 26 5.99 3.15 -12.68
N ASN A 27 5.19 2.31 -13.35
CA ASN A 27 3.98 2.67 -14.10
C ASN A 27 2.70 2.58 -13.27
N ALA A 28 2.79 2.30 -11.97
CA ALA A 28 1.63 2.22 -11.09
C ALA A 28 1.98 2.74 -9.69
N GLY A 29 0.97 3.00 -8.88
CA GLY A 29 1.19 3.37 -7.50
C GLY A 29 -0.05 3.27 -6.64
N PHE A 30 0.17 3.09 -5.34
CA PHE A 30 -0.84 3.18 -4.31
C PHE A 30 -0.65 4.47 -3.52
N SER A 31 -1.71 5.25 -3.33
CA SER A 31 -1.79 6.29 -2.29
C SER A 31 -2.58 5.73 -1.12
N ILE A 32 -2.03 5.79 0.09
CA ILE A 32 -2.61 5.20 1.30
C ILE A 32 -2.84 6.31 2.33
N TYR A 33 -4.11 6.64 2.55
CA TYR A 33 -4.54 7.73 3.44
C TYR A 33 -4.84 7.23 4.85
N ASN A 34 -5.41 6.04 4.95
CA ASN A 34 -5.84 5.47 6.21
C ASN A 34 -4.71 4.93 7.10
N PRO A 35 -5.02 4.63 8.38
CA PRO A 35 -4.16 3.83 9.22
C PRO A 35 -3.77 2.52 8.53
N SER A 36 -2.50 2.16 8.68
CA SER A 36 -1.93 0.98 8.06
C SER A 36 -0.95 0.31 9.00
N GLU A 37 -0.75 -0.98 8.76
CA GLU A 37 0.20 -1.81 9.46
C GLU A 37 1.16 -2.45 8.46
N LEU A 38 2.43 -2.49 8.83
CA LEU A 38 3.45 -3.27 8.16
C LEU A 38 3.76 -4.50 9.04
N ILE A 39 3.52 -5.68 8.49
CA ILE A 39 3.82 -6.95 9.13
C ILE A 39 5.04 -7.55 8.42
N GLN A 40 6.13 -7.75 9.17
CA GLN A 40 7.36 -8.35 8.65
C GLN A 40 8.07 -9.14 9.75
N SER A 41 8.51 -10.36 9.44
CA SER A 41 9.30 -11.21 10.35
C SER A 41 8.66 -11.40 11.74
N GLY A 42 7.33 -11.51 11.80
CA GLY A 42 6.58 -11.70 13.05
C GLY A 42 6.36 -10.43 13.88
N THR A 43 6.82 -9.27 13.41
CA THR A 43 6.53 -7.96 14.01
C THR A 43 5.44 -7.26 13.22
N SER A 44 4.47 -6.65 13.90
CA SER A 44 3.53 -5.68 13.31
C SER A 44 3.90 -4.28 13.77
N LEU A 45 4.07 -3.38 12.81
CA LEU A 45 4.35 -1.97 13.05
C LEU A 45 3.18 -1.16 12.49
N SER A 46 2.48 -0.44 13.36
CA SER A 46 1.43 0.48 12.93
C SER A 46 2.04 1.80 12.44
N ARG A 47 1.38 2.45 11.49
CA ARG A 47 1.76 3.79 11.03
C ARG A 47 1.89 4.76 12.21
N GLY A 48 3.03 5.43 12.30
CA GLY A 48 3.38 6.33 13.40
C GLY A 48 4.25 5.69 14.49
N GLN A 49 4.40 4.36 14.49
CA GLN A 49 5.36 3.68 15.35
C GLN A 49 6.78 3.79 14.78
N PRO A 50 7.82 3.80 15.65
CA PRO A 50 9.21 3.73 15.22
C PRO A 50 9.45 2.52 14.31
N GLY A 51 10.22 2.71 13.23
CA GLY A 51 10.57 1.66 12.27
C GLY A 51 9.52 1.39 11.19
N PHE A 52 8.30 1.93 11.27
CA PHE A 52 7.30 1.75 10.21
C PHE A 52 7.81 2.28 8.85
N CYS A 53 8.31 3.51 8.83
CA CYS A 53 8.81 4.14 7.60
C CYS A 53 10.05 3.40 7.06
N ASP A 54 10.98 3.03 7.94
CA ASP A 54 12.17 2.27 7.55
C ASP A 54 11.79 0.90 6.98
N GLY A 55 10.81 0.24 7.60
CA GLY A 55 10.26 -1.02 7.12
C GLY A 55 9.66 -0.89 5.72
N LEU A 56 8.90 0.17 5.42
CA LEU A 56 8.38 0.41 4.07
C LEU A 56 9.50 0.68 3.06
N VAL A 57 10.51 1.47 3.44
CA VAL A 57 11.67 1.76 2.56
C VAL A 57 12.47 0.48 2.28
N ASN A 58 12.57 -0.43 3.24
CA ASN A 58 13.22 -1.73 3.04
C ASN A 58 12.49 -2.64 2.04
N LEU A 59 11.26 -2.30 1.64
CA LEU A 59 10.54 -3.01 0.58
C LEU A 59 10.93 -2.53 -0.83
N ILE A 60 11.71 -1.46 -0.96
CA ILE A 60 12.18 -0.99 -2.28
C ILE A 60 12.98 -2.11 -2.97
N GLY A 61 12.68 -2.33 -4.24
CA GLY A 61 13.18 -3.44 -5.05
C GLY A 61 12.40 -4.75 -4.91
N GLN A 62 11.48 -4.87 -3.94
CA GLN A 62 10.65 -6.06 -3.78
C GLN A 62 9.44 -6.04 -4.72
N PRO A 63 9.18 -7.12 -5.46
CA PRO A 63 7.94 -7.30 -6.21
C PRO A 63 6.73 -7.43 -5.29
N LEU A 64 5.60 -6.86 -5.72
CA LEU A 64 4.31 -7.16 -5.14
C LEU A 64 3.76 -8.44 -5.79
N ILE A 65 3.56 -9.48 -4.98
CA ILE A 65 3.11 -10.79 -5.48
C ILE A 65 1.59 -10.97 -5.36
N SER A 66 0.95 -10.20 -4.49
CA SER A 66 -0.50 -10.22 -4.32
C SER A 66 -1.02 -8.88 -3.79
N ALA A 67 -2.20 -8.50 -4.28
CA ALA A 67 -2.97 -7.36 -3.79
C ALA A 67 -4.44 -7.78 -3.68
N SER A 68 -5.03 -7.65 -2.49
CA SER A 68 -6.46 -7.85 -2.25
C SER A 68 -7.07 -6.57 -1.69
N ALA A 69 -8.26 -6.19 -2.16
CA ALA A 69 -9.01 -5.03 -1.66
C ALA A 69 -10.19 -5.41 -0.75
N SER A 70 -10.44 -6.70 -0.51
CA SER A 70 -11.58 -7.19 0.27
C SER A 70 -11.12 -8.21 1.32
N PRO A 71 -11.50 -8.06 2.61
CA PRO A 71 -12.33 -6.98 3.18
C PRO A 71 -11.59 -5.64 3.37
N THR A 72 -10.25 -5.65 3.38
CA THR A 72 -9.37 -4.48 3.50
C THR A 72 -8.29 -4.55 2.43
N LEU A 73 -7.56 -3.44 2.18
CA LEU A 73 -6.40 -3.50 1.30
C LEU A 73 -5.28 -4.28 1.98
N SER A 74 -4.77 -5.30 1.30
CA SER A 74 -3.66 -6.14 1.73
C SER A 74 -2.68 -6.27 0.57
N LEU A 75 -1.42 -5.88 0.79
CA LEU A 75 -0.35 -5.89 -0.20
C LEU A 75 0.76 -6.84 0.28
N THR A 76 0.92 -7.97 -0.40
CA THR A 76 1.94 -8.97 -0.06
C THR A 76 3.13 -8.86 -0.99
N PHE A 77 4.32 -8.67 -0.41
CA PHE A 77 5.59 -8.59 -1.12
C PHE A 77 6.30 -9.94 -1.15
N GLN A 78 7.15 -10.16 -2.15
CA GLN A 78 7.88 -11.41 -2.34
C GLN A 78 8.72 -11.83 -1.11
N GLY A 79 9.25 -10.87 -0.36
CA GLY A 79 9.98 -11.12 0.90
C GLY A 79 9.10 -11.48 2.12
N GLY A 80 7.80 -11.71 1.92
CA GLY A 80 6.86 -12.08 2.98
C GLY A 80 6.31 -10.91 3.81
N ALA A 81 6.74 -9.68 3.52
CA ALA A 81 6.18 -8.49 4.14
C ALA A 81 4.73 -8.26 3.65
N LEU A 82 3.88 -7.81 4.56
CA LEU A 82 2.47 -7.53 4.32
C LEU A 82 2.15 -6.12 4.78
N VAL A 83 1.61 -5.28 3.89
CA VAL A 83 1.02 -3.99 4.24
C VAL A 83 -0.49 -4.13 4.25
N VAL A 84 -1.13 -3.82 5.39
CA VAL A 84 -2.59 -3.84 5.55
C VAL A 84 -3.08 -2.41 5.78
N VAL A 85 -4.14 -2.01 5.10
CA VAL A 85 -4.78 -0.69 5.28
C VAL A 85 -6.17 -0.87 5.86
N ALA A 86 -6.41 -0.23 7.00
CA ALA A 86 -7.71 -0.24 7.65
C ALA A 86 -8.75 0.52 6.81
N ARG A 87 -10.03 0.20 6.98
CA ARG A 87 -11.17 0.94 6.39
C ARG A 87 -11.69 2.08 7.28
N SER A 88 -11.05 2.29 8.43
CA SER A 88 -11.43 3.32 9.39
C SER A 88 -10.48 4.51 9.26
N GLY A 89 -10.98 5.60 8.66
CA GLY A 89 -10.25 6.85 8.55
C GLY A 89 -11.17 8.06 8.59
N ALA A 90 -10.61 9.24 8.87
CA ALA A 90 -11.37 10.49 8.97
C ALA A 90 -11.63 11.14 7.59
N GLY A 91 -10.84 10.79 6.57
CA GLY A 91 -10.97 11.32 5.22
C GLY A 91 -12.05 10.58 4.39
N PRO A 92 -12.38 11.09 3.20
CA PRO A 92 -13.34 10.43 2.30
C PRO A 92 -12.77 9.14 1.67
N GLU A 93 -11.46 9.09 1.44
CA GLU A 93 -10.79 8.00 0.73
C GLU A 93 -9.91 7.20 1.68
N ALA A 94 -9.95 5.86 1.55
CA ALA A 94 -9.09 4.96 2.30
C ALA A 94 -7.74 4.78 1.60
N TRP A 95 -7.79 4.54 0.29
CA TRP A 95 -6.64 4.38 -0.58
C TRP A 95 -7.05 4.56 -2.05
N GLN A 96 -6.05 4.79 -2.88
CA GLN A 96 -6.20 4.89 -4.33
C GLN A 96 -5.11 4.07 -5.01
N TYR A 97 -5.46 3.40 -6.11
CA TYR A 97 -4.52 2.76 -7.03
C TYR A 97 -4.58 3.43 -8.40
N ASN A 98 -3.42 3.81 -8.91
CA ASN A 98 -3.22 4.37 -10.23
C ASN A 98 -2.33 3.44 -11.06
N SER A 99 -2.65 3.29 -12.34
CA SER A 99 -1.79 2.61 -13.30
C SER A 99 -1.79 3.36 -14.63
N LEU A 100 -0.65 3.42 -15.29
CA LEU A 100 -0.48 4.10 -16.57
C LEU A 100 -1.39 3.46 -17.62
N GLY A 101 -2.30 4.25 -18.18
CA GLY A 101 -3.27 3.77 -19.17
C GLY A 101 -4.40 2.88 -18.62
N GLY A 102 -4.44 2.67 -17.31
CA GLY A 102 -5.50 1.92 -16.63
C GLY A 102 -6.52 2.83 -15.93
N PRO A 103 -7.67 2.27 -15.51
CA PRO A 103 -8.62 3.01 -14.69
C PRO A 103 -8.02 3.32 -13.31
N ILE A 104 -8.36 4.49 -12.79
CA ILE A 104 -8.09 4.83 -11.39
C ILE A 104 -9.08 4.06 -10.51
N VAL A 105 -8.56 3.43 -9.47
CA VAL A 105 -9.37 2.71 -8.47
C VAL A 105 -9.28 3.49 -7.17
N VAL A 106 -10.42 3.87 -6.60
CA VAL A 106 -10.50 4.57 -5.32
C VAL A 106 -11.42 3.78 -4.41
N GLU A 107 -10.95 3.49 -3.20
CA GLU A 107 -11.79 2.94 -2.15
C GLU A 107 -12.13 4.06 -1.17
N GLN A 108 -13.42 4.20 -0.87
CA GLN A 108 -13.91 5.19 0.07
C GLN A 108 -13.99 4.60 1.49
N ASN A 109 -13.85 5.47 2.48
CA ASN A 109 -14.22 5.12 3.85
C ASN A 109 -15.73 4.88 3.93
N ALA A 110 -16.11 3.87 4.71
CA ALA A 110 -17.52 3.54 4.96
C ALA A 110 -18.11 4.49 6.01
#